data_AF-A0A3Q8SQ48-F1
#
_entry.id   AF-A0A3Q8SQ48-F1
#
_cell.length_a   1.000
_cell.length_b   1.000
_cell.length_c   1.000
_cell.angle_alpha   90.00
_cell.angle_beta   90.00
_cell.angle_gamma   90.00
#
_symmetry.space_group_name_H-M   'P 1'
#
loop_
_entity.id
_entity.type
_entity.pdbx_description
1 polymer ?
#
loop_
_entity_poly.entity_id
_entity_poly.type
_entity_poly.pdbx_seq_one_letter_code
_entity_poly.pdbx_strand_id
1 'polypeptide(L)'
;MPEKQKEIKDPSHKVQKDVRLDVFVEDHEHNLYDLEMQVEDKQDLGWRIRYYISKCDQRYTLDKGKTYQDMKNLTIIFFCLFDPFKQWKIKYSLHWGEDFDHTIKLLTGVDVIIINAKGRPNGESKDLLGLVDLINDRPVHLNMTGHRRKSKS
;
A
#
# COMPACT_ATOMS: atom_id res chain seq x y z
N MET A 1 5.31 16.41 2.89
CA MET A 1 6.29 15.41 3.38
C MET A 1 5.50 14.18 3.82
N PRO A 2 5.99 12.94 3.60
CA PRO A 2 5.25 11.75 3.99
C PRO A 2 5.04 11.72 5.50
N GLU A 3 3.82 11.38 5.93
CA GLU A 3 3.53 11.17 7.35
C GLU A 3 4.00 9.77 7.72
N LYS A 4 5.08 9.70 8.52
CA LYS A 4 5.69 8.43 8.99
C LYS A 4 4.79 7.58 9.87
N GLN A 5 3.63 8.11 10.25
CA GLN A 5 2.57 7.38 10.93
C GLN A 5 1.32 8.24 11.00
N LYS A 6 0.15 7.63 10.72
CA LYS A 6 -1.13 8.33 10.78
C LYS A 6 -2.16 7.52 11.54
N GLU A 7 -2.69 8.09 12.62
CA GLU A 7 -3.76 7.46 13.39
C GLU A 7 -5.11 7.94 12.87
N ILE A 8 -6.01 7.00 12.54
CA ILE A 8 -7.39 7.26 12.17
C ILE A 8 -8.26 6.87 13.35
N LYS A 9 -8.72 7.89 14.08
CA LYS A 9 -9.71 7.77 15.15
C LYS A 9 -11.08 8.20 14.65
N ASP A 10 -12.13 7.48 15.08
CA ASP A 10 -13.51 7.93 14.90
C ASP A 10 -14.12 8.27 16.27
N PRO A 11 -14.05 9.55 16.71
CA PRO A 11 -14.59 9.94 18.01
C PRO A 11 -16.11 9.79 18.12
N SER A 12 -16.81 9.66 16.98
CA SER A 12 -18.26 9.40 16.93
C SER A 12 -18.59 7.91 17.08
N HIS A 13 -17.62 7.01 16.86
CA HIS A 13 -17.78 5.56 16.99
C HIS A 13 -16.68 4.93 17.86
N LYS A 14 -16.59 5.36 19.13
CA LYS A 14 -15.55 4.94 20.10
C LYS A 14 -15.45 3.43 20.37
N VAL A 15 -16.46 2.65 19.96
CA VAL A 15 -16.48 1.18 20.13
C VAL A 15 -15.73 0.46 18.98
N GLN A 16 -15.50 1.13 17.85
CA GLN A 16 -14.79 0.56 16.71
C GLN A 16 -13.27 0.60 16.91
N LYS A 17 -12.57 -0.32 16.23
CA LYS A 17 -11.11 -0.41 16.27
C LYS A 17 -10.47 0.79 15.56
N ASP A 18 -9.59 1.51 16.26
CA ASP A 18 -8.77 2.54 15.62
C ASP A 18 -7.70 1.89 14.73
N VAL A 19 -7.30 2.61 13.68
CA VAL A 19 -6.23 2.18 12.75
C VAL A 19 -5.05 3.12 12.87
N ARG A 20 -3.84 2.55 12.87
CA ARG A 20 -2.59 3.29 12.80
C ARG A 20 -1.90 2.86 11.51
N LEU A 21 -1.91 3.75 10.54
CA LEU A 21 -1.26 3.58 9.25
C LEU A 21 0.23 3.85 9.42
N ASP A 22 1.07 2.93 8.95
CA ASP A 22 2.51 3.04 9.08
C ASP A 22 3.03 4.22 8.26
N VAL A 23 2.79 4.28 6.95
CA VAL A 23 3.09 5.49 6.17
C VAL A 23 1.94 5.82 5.25
N PHE A 24 1.36 7.00 5.45
CA PHE A 24 0.27 7.50 4.63
C PHE A 24 0.70 8.75 3.86
N VAL A 25 0.48 8.75 2.55
CA VAL A 25 0.94 9.80 1.64
C VAL A 25 -0.16 10.14 0.65
N GLU A 26 -0.25 11.42 0.30
CA GLU A 26 -1.02 11.91 -0.83
C GLU A 26 -0.04 12.49 -1.86
N ASP A 27 -0.19 12.09 -3.12
CA ASP A 27 0.61 12.65 -4.20
C ASP A 27 0.08 14.01 -4.70
N HIS A 28 0.70 14.55 -5.74
CA HIS A 28 0.34 15.83 -6.33
C HIS A 28 -0.95 15.80 -7.18
N GLU A 29 -1.42 14.60 -7.54
CA GLU A 29 -2.66 14.35 -8.26
C GLU A 29 -3.81 13.96 -7.30
N HIS A 30 -3.57 14.03 -5.98
CA HIS A 30 -4.49 13.66 -4.92
C HIS A 30 -4.78 12.15 -4.82
N ASN A 31 -3.93 11.28 -5.37
CA ASN A 31 -4.00 9.85 -5.09
C ASN A 31 -3.42 9.56 -3.70
N LEU A 32 -4.08 8.66 -2.98
CA LEU A 32 -3.70 8.26 -1.62
C LEU A 32 -2.91 6.96 -1.66
N TYR A 33 -1.89 6.87 -0.80
CA TYR A 33 -1.05 5.70 -0.63
C TYR A 33 -0.94 5.35 0.84
N ASP A 34 -1.23 4.10 1.17
CA ASP A 34 -1.03 3.51 2.49
C ASP A 34 0.03 2.41 2.38
N LEU A 35 1.13 2.54 3.12
CA LEU A 35 2.24 1.59 3.11
C LEU A 35 2.32 0.92 4.47
N GLU A 36 2.23 -0.42 4.49
CA GLU A 36 2.08 -1.22 5.72
C GLU A 36 3.10 -2.35 5.78
N MET A 37 3.78 -2.53 6.92
CA MET A 37 4.70 -3.66 7.11
C MET A 37 4.05 -4.79 7.92
N GLN A 38 4.20 -6.04 7.47
CA GLN A 38 3.74 -7.23 8.18
C GLN A 38 4.88 -8.21 8.41
N VAL A 39 5.21 -8.40 9.68
CA VAL A 39 6.25 -9.33 10.11
C VAL A 39 5.75 -10.77 10.17
N GLU A 40 4.49 -10.95 10.59
CA GLU A 40 3.92 -12.27 10.87
C GLU A 40 2.66 -12.52 10.04
N ASP A 41 2.49 -13.78 9.62
CA ASP A 41 1.28 -14.24 8.97
C ASP A 41 0.20 -14.56 10.02
N LYS A 42 -0.67 -13.59 10.27
CA LYS A 42 -1.84 -13.76 11.14
C LYS A 42 -3.03 -14.37 10.41
N GLN A 43 -2.87 -14.70 9.12
CA GLN A 43 -3.95 -15.18 8.25
C GLN A 43 -5.16 -14.23 8.23
N ASP A 44 -4.95 -12.93 8.46
CA ASP A 44 -6.01 -11.91 8.50
C ASP A 44 -5.81 -10.78 7.47
N LEU A 45 -4.83 -10.94 6.56
CA LEU A 45 -4.36 -9.90 5.63
C LEU A 45 -5.51 -9.26 4.82
N GLY A 46 -6.38 -10.07 4.21
CA GLY A 46 -7.52 -9.57 3.44
C GLY A 46 -8.52 -8.77 4.26
N TRP A 47 -8.80 -9.20 5.49
CA TRP A 47 -9.69 -8.46 6.40
C TRP A 47 -9.07 -7.13 6.84
N ARG A 48 -7.75 -7.11 7.07
CA ARG A 48 -7.02 -5.87 7.40
C ARG A 48 -7.06 -4.88 6.25
N ILE A 49 -6.76 -5.34 5.03
CA ILE A 49 -6.85 -4.51 3.81
C ILE A 49 -8.25 -3.90 3.70
N ARG A 50 -9.31 -4.72 3.79
CA ARG A 50 -10.70 -4.23 3.74
C ARG A 50 -10.98 -3.18 4.81
N TYR A 51 -10.49 -3.39 6.03
CA TYR A 51 -10.71 -2.46 7.12
C TYR A 51 -9.99 -1.12 6.90
N TYR A 52 -8.76 -1.15 6.40
CA TYR A 52 -7.97 0.05 6.11
C TYR A 52 -8.58 0.85 4.97
N ILE A 53 -9.01 0.19 3.88
CA ILE A 53 -9.76 0.84 2.79
C ILE A 53 -10.94 1.61 3.36
N SER A 54 -11.77 0.95 4.17
CA SER A 54 -12.94 1.59 4.78
C SER A 54 -12.59 2.82 5.64
N LYS A 55 -11.49 2.77 6.40
CA LYS A 55 -11.07 3.89 7.25
C LYS A 55 -10.48 5.04 6.44
N CYS A 56 -9.71 4.73 5.39
CA CYS A 56 -9.23 5.74 4.45
C CYS A 56 -10.40 6.41 3.73
N ASP A 57 -11.37 5.62 3.25
CA ASP A 57 -12.54 6.14 2.54
C ASP A 57 -13.38 7.07 3.41
N GLN A 58 -13.69 6.61 4.63
CA GLN A 58 -14.45 7.39 5.59
C GLN A 58 -13.80 8.75 5.90
N ARG A 59 -12.45 8.82 5.90
CA ARG A 59 -11.74 9.97 6.45
C ARG A 59 -11.15 10.91 5.40
N TYR A 60 -10.83 10.42 4.21
CA TYR A 60 -9.97 11.14 3.25
C TYR A 60 -10.46 11.14 1.81
N THR A 61 -11.38 10.25 1.39
CA THR A 61 -11.70 10.10 -0.04
C THR A 61 -12.99 10.81 -0.46
N LEU A 62 -13.98 10.95 0.42
CA LEU A 62 -15.27 11.52 0.04
C LEU A 62 -15.78 12.56 1.04
N ASP A 63 -15.82 13.82 0.61
CA ASP A 63 -16.36 14.93 1.39
C ASP A 63 -17.89 15.03 1.29
N LYS A 64 -18.51 15.64 2.30
CA LYS A 64 -19.95 15.88 2.31
C LYS A 64 -20.38 16.73 1.11
N GLY A 65 -21.38 16.24 0.36
CA GLY A 65 -21.92 16.91 -0.82
C GLY A 65 -21.24 16.54 -2.14
N LYS A 66 -20.27 15.62 -2.12
CA LYS A 66 -19.65 15.01 -3.31
C LYS A 66 -20.37 13.73 -3.74
N THR A 67 -20.11 13.30 -4.97
CA THR A 67 -20.59 12.04 -5.53
C THR A 67 -19.52 10.95 -5.41
N TYR A 68 -19.89 9.68 -5.51
CA TYR A 68 -18.91 8.58 -5.47
C TYR A 68 -17.88 8.63 -6.61
N GLN A 69 -18.17 9.34 -7.70
CA GLN A 69 -17.21 9.55 -8.80
C GLN A 69 -16.10 10.54 -8.42
N ASP A 70 -16.27 11.31 -7.34
CA ASP A 70 -15.27 12.24 -6.81
C ASP A 70 -14.30 11.59 -5.81
N MET A 71 -14.45 10.28 -5.53
CA MET A 71 -13.57 9.58 -4.59
C MET A 71 -12.13 9.58 -5.09
N LYS A 72 -11.19 9.93 -4.19
CA LYS A 72 -9.76 9.79 -4.47
C LYS A 72 -9.39 8.33 -4.69
N ASN A 73 -8.46 8.08 -5.61
CA ASN A 73 -7.87 6.75 -5.73
C ASN A 73 -7.05 6.43 -4.48
N LEU A 74 -7.06 5.15 -4.09
CA LEU A 74 -6.34 4.64 -2.94
C LEU A 74 -5.51 3.41 -3.33
N THR A 75 -4.19 3.48 -3.15
CA THR A 75 -3.31 2.33 -3.26
C THR A 75 -2.85 1.90 -1.87
N ILE A 76 -3.12 0.64 -1.51
CA ILE A 76 -2.59 0.05 -0.28
C ILE A 76 -1.48 -0.94 -0.62
N ILE A 77 -0.30 -0.75 -0.04
CA ILE A 77 0.90 -1.55 -0.29
C ILE A 77 1.31 -2.24 1.00
N PHE A 78 1.18 -3.56 1.02
CA PHE A 78 1.64 -4.40 2.13
C PHE A 78 3.02 -4.99 1.81
N PHE A 79 3.98 -4.76 2.70
CA PHE A 79 5.28 -5.42 2.71
C PHE A 79 5.25 -6.60 3.69
N CYS A 80 5.23 -7.83 3.18
CA CYS A 80 5.16 -9.03 4.00
C CYS A 80 6.53 -9.69 4.11
N LEU A 81 7.00 -9.96 5.34
CA LEU A 81 8.20 -10.76 5.62
C LEU A 81 7.96 -12.28 5.50
N PHE A 82 6.80 -12.66 4.98
CA PHE A 82 6.35 -14.03 4.72
C PHE A 82 5.67 -14.09 3.34
N ASP A 83 5.44 -15.30 2.83
CA ASP A 83 4.67 -15.52 1.60
C ASP A 83 3.19 -15.77 1.93
N PRO A 84 2.31 -14.75 1.77
CA PRO A 84 0.90 -14.86 2.16
C PRO A 84 0.11 -15.86 1.30
N PHE A 85 0.57 -16.19 0.10
CA PHE A 85 -0.16 -17.05 -0.85
C PHE A 85 0.57 -18.34 -1.20
N LYS A 86 1.79 -18.52 -0.68
CA LYS A 86 2.65 -19.69 -0.91
C LYS A 86 2.93 -19.92 -2.40
N GLN A 87 3.00 -18.84 -3.19
CA GLN A 87 3.24 -18.90 -4.64
C GLN A 87 4.66 -18.44 -5.03
N TRP A 88 5.48 -18.02 -4.06
CA TRP A 88 6.84 -17.53 -4.26
C TRP A 88 6.95 -16.33 -5.21
N LYS A 89 5.86 -15.64 -5.52
CA LYS A 89 5.90 -14.41 -6.33
C LYS A 89 6.35 -13.25 -5.46
N ILE A 90 7.18 -12.36 -6.00
CA ILE A 90 7.63 -11.14 -5.30
C ILE A 90 6.49 -10.13 -5.17
N LYS A 91 5.67 -9.98 -6.21
CA LYS A 91 4.60 -8.99 -6.27
C LYS A 91 3.26 -9.63 -6.62
N TYR A 92 2.24 -9.21 -5.89
CA TYR A 92 0.84 -9.43 -6.22
C TYR A 92 0.18 -8.06 -6.43
N SER A 93 -0.54 -7.92 -7.54
CA SER A 93 -1.42 -6.79 -7.82
C SER A 93 -2.83 -7.35 -7.85
N LEU A 94 -3.65 -6.90 -6.92
CA LEU A 94 -5.01 -7.37 -6.73
C LEU A 94 -5.96 -6.23 -7.08
N HIS A 95 -6.93 -6.54 -7.92
CA HIS A 95 -8.02 -5.66 -8.32
C HIS A 95 -9.32 -6.45 -8.23
N TRP A 96 -10.45 -5.74 -8.13
CA TRP A 96 -11.76 -6.35 -8.28
C TRP A 96 -12.07 -6.50 -9.77
N GLY A 97 -12.66 -7.62 -10.15
CA GLY A 97 -12.94 -7.96 -11.54
C GLY A 97 -13.90 -9.13 -11.65
N GLU A 98 -14.17 -9.53 -12.89
CA GLU A 98 -15.02 -10.68 -13.19
C GLU A 98 -14.21 -11.98 -13.06
N ASP A 99 -14.84 -13.03 -12.50
CA ASP A 99 -14.15 -14.27 -12.13
C ASP A 99 -13.79 -15.16 -13.34
N PHE A 100 -14.50 -15.01 -14.47
CA PHE A 100 -14.34 -15.84 -15.67
C PHE A 100 -13.68 -15.09 -16.84
N ASP A 101 -13.85 -13.77 -16.93
CA ASP A 101 -13.24 -12.85 -17.87
C ASP A 101 -12.35 -11.85 -17.12
N HIS A 102 -11.10 -12.25 -16.92
CA HIS A 102 -10.09 -11.44 -16.23
C HIS A 102 -9.65 -10.18 -17.00
N THR A 103 -10.19 -9.92 -18.19
CA THR A 103 -10.00 -8.63 -18.88
C THR A 103 -10.91 -7.55 -18.31
N ILE A 104 -12.01 -7.94 -17.66
CA ILE A 104 -12.98 -7.04 -17.03
C ILE A 104 -12.49 -6.67 -15.62
N LYS A 105 -12.12 -5.40 -15.45
CA LYS A 105 -11.79 -4.82 -14.14
C LYS A 105 -12.93 -3.93 -13.66
N LEU A 106 -13.31 -4.07 -12.39
CA LEU A 106 -14.23 -3.16 -11.73
C LEU A 106 -13.46 -1.92 -11.29
N LEU A 107 -13.87 -0.75 -11.77
CA LEU A 107 -13.22 0.53 -11.48
C LEU A 107 -13.63 1.03 -10.09
N THR A 108 -12.99 0.50 -9.05
CA THR A 108 -13.24 0.89 -7.65
C THR A 108 -12.41 2.08 -7.20
N GLY A 109 -11.39 2.48 -7.97
CA GLY A 109 -10.38 3.46 -7.54
C GLY A 109 -9.43 2.92 -6.47
N VAL A 110 -9.50 1.62 -6.14
CA VAL A 110 -8.65 1.00 -5.12
C VAL A 110 -7.72 -0.03 -5.76
N ASP A 111 -6.43 0.11 -5.49
CA ASP A 111 -5.40 -0.85 -5.87
C ASP A 111 -4.76 -1.48 -4.62
N VAL A 112 -4.62 -2.80 -4.62
CA VAL A 112 -3.95 -3.52 -3.54
C VAL A 112 -2.69 -4.16 -4.08
N ILE A 113 -1.55 -3.78 -3.52
CA ILE A 113 -0.24 -4.34 -3.86
C ILE A 113 0.30 -5.07 -2.64
N ILE A 114 0.77 -6.29 -2.84
CA ILE A 114 1.49 -7.05 -1.82
C ILE A 114 2.89 -7.34 -2.35
N ILE A 115 3.90 -6.94 -1.58
CA ILE A 115 5.30 -7.25 -1.80
C ILE A 115 5.69 -8.35 -0.81
N ASN A 116 5.97 -9.53 -1.34
CA ASN A 116 6.38 -10.71 -0.59
C ASN A 116 7.90 -10.79 -0.56
N ALA A 117 8.49 -10.58 0.63
CA ALA A 117 9.93 -10.59 0.83
C ALA A 117 10.56 -11.99 0.70
N LYS A 118 9.75 -13.06 0.75
CA LYS A 118 10.19 -14.44 0.49
C LYS A 118 10.01 -14.86 -0.97
N GLY A 119 9.53 -13.96 -1.83
CA GLY A 119 9.41 -14.20 -3.25
C GLY A 119 10.74 -14.49 -3.92
N ARG A 120 10.68 -15.24 -5.02
CA ARG A 120 11.84 -15.59 -5.85
C ARG A 120 11.86 -14.71 -7.09
N PRO A 121 13.02 -14.15 -7.48
CA PRO A 121 13.14 -13.39 -8.72
C PRO A 121 12.69 -14.21 -9.94
N ASN A 122 11.82 -13.62 -10.74
CA ASN A 122 11.27 -14.14 -11.98
C ASN A 122 11.01 -12.99 -12.98
N GLY A 123 12.06 -12.22 -13.29
CA GLY A 123 12.01 -11.14 -14.27
C GLY A 123 11.60 -9.77 -13.71
N GLU A 124 11.46 -9.63 -12.39
CA GLU A 124 11.25 -8.33 -11.75
C GLU A 124 12.41 -7.36 -11.99
N SER A 125 12.11 -6.05 -11.92
CA SER A 125 13.11 -5.00 -12.09
C SER A 125 14.15 -5.00 -10.98
N LYS A 126 15.36 -4.49 -11.27
CA LYS A 126 16.44 -4.32 -10.28
C LYS A 126 15.98 -3.51 -9.05
N ASP A 127 15.13 -2.52 -9.26
CA ASP A 127 14.61 -1.68 -8.17
C ASP A 127 13.67 -2.47 -7.26
N LEU A 128 12.80 -3.32 -7.81
CA LEU A 128 11.91 -4.16 -7.01
C LEU A 128 12.70 -5.25 -6.26
N LEU A 129 13.73 -5.83 -6.89
CA LEU A 129 14.63 -6.75 -6.22
C LEU A 129 15.41 -6.06 -5.09
N GLY A 130 15.92 -4.85 -5.34
CA GLY A 130 16.58 -4.03 -4.33
C GLY A 130 15.65 -3.67 -3.17
N LEU A 131 14.37 -3.40 -3.44
CA LEU A 131 13.37 -3.19 -2.40
C LEU A 131 13.15 -4.45 -1.56
N VAL A 132 13.07 -5.63 -2.19
CA VAL A 132 12.97 -6.92 -1.47
C VAL A 132 14.21 -7.19 -0.63
N ASP A 133 15.39 -6.86 -1.13
CA ASP A 133 16.64 -6.95 -0.37
C ASP A 133 16.62 -6.02 0.85
N LEU A 134 16.22 -4.75 0.65
CA LEU A 134 16.08 -3.77 1.72
C LEU A 134 15.11 -4.25 2.81
N ILE A 135 13.95 -4.80 2.44
CA ILE A 135 12.95 -5.34 3.38
C ILE A 135 13.52 -6.50 4.19
N ASN A 136 14.38 -7.33 3.59
CA ASN A 136 15.03 -8.45 4.26
C ASN A 136 16.34 -8.06 4.99
N ASP A 137 16.63 -6.77 5.14
CA ASP A 137 17.88 -6.27 5.73
C ASP A 137 19.14 -6.81 5.01
N ARG A 138 19.03 -7.05 3.69
CA ARG A 138 20.15 -7.42 2.84
C ARG A 138 20.82 -6.18 2.25
N PRO A 139 22.13 -6.23 1.96
CA PRO A 139 22.84 -5.09 1.37
C PRO A 139 22.20 -4.65 0.05
N VAL A 140 21.93 -3.35 -0.07
CA VAL A 140 21.44 -2.73 -1.30
C VAL A 140 22.41 -1.67 -1.79
N HIS A 141 22.75 -1.71 -3.08
CA HIS A 141 23.44 -0.61 -3.74
C HIS A 141 22.39 0.35 -4.28
N LEU A 142 21.98 1.31 -3.46
CA LEU A 142 21.08 2.38 -3.90
C LEU A 142 21.81 3.24 -4.94
N ASN A 143 21.24 3.34 -6.14
CA ASN A 143 21.66 4.37 -7.09
C ASN A 143 21.29 5.73 -6.47
N MET A 144 22.29 6.47 -5.98
CA MET A 144 22.11 7.84 -5.50
C MET A 144 21.75 8.76 -6.68
N THR A 145 20.49 8.81 -7.08
CA THR A 145 19.96 9.90 -7.90
C THR A 145 19.40 11.02 -7.00
N GLY A 146 20.22 11.42 -6.01
CA GLY A 146 19.97 12.62 -5.23
C GLY A 146 20.57 13.84 -5.91
N HIS A 147 19.73 14.78 -6.35
CA HIS A 147 20.17 16.12 -6.75
C HIS A 147 21.05 16.70 -5.64
N ARG A 148 22.34 16.90 -5.94
CA ARG A 148 23.26 17.68 -5.10
C ARG A 148 22.64 19.06 -4.86
N ARG A 149 22.11 19.31 -3.66
CA ARG A 149 22.00 20.68 -3.16
C ARG A 149 23.43 21.21 -3.02
N LYS A 150 23.83 22.09 -3.94
CA LYS A 150 25.03 22.90 -3.77
C LYS A 150 24.83 23.74 -2.50
N SER A 151 25.61 23.45 -1.46
CA SER A 151 25.85 24.41 -0.38
C SER A 151 26.55 25.63 -1.01
N LYS A 152 25.89 26.78 -1.01
CA LYS A 152 26.56 28.05 -1.26
C LYS A 152 27.48 28.31 -0.07
N SER A 153 28.76 28.58 -0.40
CA SER A 153 29.66 29.34 0.45
C SER A 153 29.30 30.81 0.42
#